data_AF-A0A7Y4T2B8-F1
#
_entry.id   AF-A0A7Y4T2B8-F1
#
_cell.length_a   1.000
_cell.length_b   1.000
_cell.length_c   1.000
_cell.angle_alpha   90.00
_cell.angle_beta   90.00
_cell.angle_gamma   90.00
#
_symmetry.space_group_name_H-M   'P 1'
#
loop_
_entity.id
_entity.type
_entity.pdbx_description
1 polymer ?
#
loop_
_entity_poly.entity_id
_entity_poly.type
_entity_poly.pdbx_seq_one_letter_code
_entity_poly.pdbx_strand_id
1 'polypeptide(L)'
;MQLPHRPRSERDGFSLVDVCVALAILAIALGTLVGTVFWALRLDEANEEAAAASQNVRALLEGMHAMPIEEVYAAYNEDPEDDPDPQRDYFGELQVDDPLLVIGKKHGPEVAVSFPDDVADQLAANALPITLRLDWEGATGPRSSVMSTVLRNP
;
A
#
# COMPACT_ATOMS: atom_id res chain seq x y z
N MET A 1 -4.85 52.94 65.44
CA MET A 1 -5.63 52.23 64.40
C MET A 1 -4.86 52.38 63.08
N GLN A 2 -3.95 51.46 62.79
CA GLN A 2 -3.11 51.45 61.58
C GLN A 2 -3.87 50.71 60.47
N LEU A 3 -3.97 51.31 59.29
CA LEU A 3 -4.58 50.69 58.12
C LEU A 3 -3.58 49.75 57.43
N PRO A 4 -3.99 48.54 57.01
CA PRO A 4 -3.11 47.60 56.33
C PRO A 4 -2.68 48.14 54.96
N HIS A 5 -1.37 48.12 54.70
CA HIS A 5 -0.81 48.39 53.38
C HIS A 5 -1.20 47.26 52.42
N ARG A 6 -1.96 47.58 51.37
CA ARG A 6 -2.17 46.65 50.25
C ARG A 6 -0.83 46.50 49.52
N PRO A 7 -0.31 45.27 49.32
CA PRO A 7 0.83 45.09 48.45
C PRO A 7 0.46 45.62 47.07
N ARG A 8 1.23 46.58 46.57
CA ARG A 8 1.14 47.03 45.18
C ARG A 8 1.55 45.83 44.34
N SER A 9 0.60 45.28 43.59
CA SER A 9 0.89 44.36 42.49
C SER A 9 1.76 45.13 41.51
N GLU A 10 3.06 44.82 41.50
CA GLU A 10 3.96 45.21 40.43
C GLU A 10 3.42 44.52 39.17
N ARG A 11 2.88 45.33 38.27
CA ARG A 11 2.50 44.89 36.94
C ARG A 11 3.78 44.84 36.13
N ASP A 12 4.46 43.69 36.19
CA ASP A 12 5.52 43.41 35.23
C ASP A 12 4.87 43.29 33.85
N GLY A 13 5.16 44.26 32.99
CA GLY A 13 4.78 44.20 31.59
C GLY A 13 5.59 43.12 30.88
N PHE A 14 5.00 42.50 29.86
CA PHE A 14 5.72 41.58 28.99
C PHE A 14 6.89 42.30 28.32
N SER A 15 8.08 41.72 28.39
CA SER A 15 9.22 42.22 27.62
C SER A 15 9.00 41.96 26.13
N LEU A 16 9.49 42.86 25.28
CA LEU A 16 9.52 42.64 23.83
C LEU A 16 10.24 41.34 23.48
N VAL A 17 11.24 40.95 24.27
CA VAL A 17 11.97 39.69 24.12
C VAL A 17 11.03 38.49 24.33
N ASP A 18 10.14 38.53 25.32
CA ASP A 18 9.20 37.44 25.60
C ASP A 18 8.24 37.23 24.44
N VAL A 19 7.76 38.32 23.83
CA VAL A 19 6.89 38.27 22.65
C VAL A 19 7.63 37.67 21.46
N CYS A 20 8.88 38.05 21.21
CA CYS A 20 9.69 37.48 20.14
C CYS A 20 9.93 35.97 20.35
N VAL A 21 10.23 35.54 21.57
CA VAL A 21 10.40 34.11 21.90
C VAL A 21 9.10 33.34 21.71
N ALA A 22 7.97 33.87 22.19
CA ALA A 22 6.67 33.24 22.02
C ALA A 22 6.30 33.08 20.53
N LEU A 23 6.58 34.08 19.69
CA LEU A 23 6.35 34.01 18.25
C LEU A 23 7.26 32.97 17.57
N ALA A 24 8.52 32.85 17.98
CA ALA A 24 9.42 31.83 17.46
C ALA A 24 8.93 30.42 17.80
N ILE A 25 8.50 30.18 19.05
CA ILE A 25 7.94 28.91 19.48
C ILE A 25 6.66 28.59 18.70
N LEU A 26 5.77 29.58 18.54
CA LEU A 26 4.53 29.42 17.78
C LEU A 26 4.80 29.06 16.31
N ALA A 27 5.79 29.70 15.68
CA ALA A 27 6.15 29.41 14.30
C ALA A 27 6.67 27.97 14.13
N ILE A 28 7.50 27.50 15.07
CA ILE A 28 7.99 26.11 15.07
C ILE A 28 6.82 25.15 15.26
N ALA A 29 5.94 25.40 16.24
CA ALA A 29 4.77 24.57 16.50
C ALA A 29 3.85 24.48 15.26
N LEU A 30 3.58 25.60 14.61
CA LEU A 30 2.78 25.65 13.39
C LEU A 30 3.45 24.87 12.24
N GLY A 31 4.77 25.01 12.08
CA GLY A 31 5.53 24.25 11.09
C GLY A 31 5.43 22.74 11.32
N THR A 32 5.53 22.29 12.56
CA THR A 32 5.37 20.87 12.90
C THR A 32 3.96 20.37 12.62
N LEU A 33 2.93 21.15 12.95
CA LEU A 33 1.54 20.80 12.70
C LEU A 33 1.27 20.62 11.20
N VAL A 34 1.70 21.58 10.38
CA VAL A 34 1.54 21.51 8.93
C VAL A 34 2.27 20.29 8.36
N GLY A 35 3.51 20.02 8.82
CA GLY A 35 4.27 18.84 8.43
C GLY A 35 3.54 17.53 8.75
N THR A 36 2.93 17.42 9.94
CA THR A 36 2.17 16.22 10.32
C THR A 36 0.92 16.01 9.45
N VAL A 37 0.21 17.08 9.08
CA VAL A 37 -0.97 16.98 8.20
C VAL A 37 -0.56 16.48 6.82
N PHE A 38 0.51 17.02 6.23
CA PHE A 38 1.00 16.54 4.93
C PHE A 38 1.41 15.08 4.97
N TRP A 39 2.04 14.63 6.06
CA TRP A 39 2.42 13.23 6.21
C TRP A 39 1.20 12.32 6.37
N ALA A 40 0.18 12.76 7.11
CA ALA A 40 -1.09 12.03 7.26
C ALA A 40 -1.81 11.86 5.92
N LEU A 41 -1.89 12.91 5.10
CA LEU A 41 -2.51 12.84 3.77
C LEU A 41 -1.79 11.85 2.84
N ARG A 42 -0.46 11.85 2.85
CA ARG A 42 0.33 10.87 2.07
C ARG A 42 0.17 9.44 2.57
N LEU A 43 0.00 9.26 3.87
CA LEU A 43 -0.22 7.95 4.46
C LEU A 43 -1.60 7.40 4.08
N ASP A 44 -2.62 8.26 4.02
CA ASP A 44 -3.97 7.90 3.61
C ASP A 44 -3.99 7.39 2.17
N GLU A 45 -3.40 8.14 1.23
CA GLU A 45 -3.23 7.76 -0.17
C GLU A 45 -2.48 6.43 -0.31
N ALA A 46 -1.36 6.27 0.40
CA ALA A 46 -0.60 5.02 0.38
C ALA A 46 -1.38 3.82 0.96
N ASN A 47 -2.28 4.05 1.94
CA ASN A 47 -3.13 3.01 2.49
C ASN A 47 -4.25 2.61 1.52
N GLU A 48 -4.86 3.58 0.84
CA GLU A 48 -5.86 3.34 -0.20
C GLU A 48 -5.26 2.54 -1.37
N GLU A 49 -4.09 2.94 -1.87
CA GLU A 49 -3.35 2.20 -2.91
C GLU A 49 -3.06 0.75 -2.48
N ALA A 50 -2.55 0.56 -1.26
CA ALA A 50 -2.24 -0.77 -0.74
C ALA A 50 -3.51 -1.63 -0.57
N ALA A 51 -4.63 -1.02 -0.17
CA ALA A 51 -5.90 -1.71 -0.05
C ALA A 51 -6.43 -2.16 -1.43
N ALA A 52 -6.40 -1.29 -2.44
CA ALA A 52 -6.79 -1.61 -3.81
C ALA A 52 -5.91 -2.72 -4.39
N ALA A 53 -4.58 -2.59 -4.27
CA ALA A 53 -3.62 -3.61 -4.65
C ALA A 53 -3.93 -4.99 -4.01
N SER A 54 -4.23 -5.01 -2.71
CA SER A 54 -4.59 -6.26 -2.01
C SER A 54 -5.88 -6.87 -2.51
N GLN A 55 -6.90 -6.05 -2.81
CA GLN A 55 -8.17 -6.52 -3.35
C GLN A 55 -7.98 -7.17 -4.73
N ASN A 56 -7.14 -6.59 -5.59
CA ASN A 56 -6.87 -7.14 -6.92
C ASN A 56 -6.14 -8.49 -6.86
N VAL A 57 -5.16 -8.62 -5.98
CA VAL A 57 -4.45 -9.90 -5.76
C VAL A 57 -5.42 -10.97 -5.26
N ARG A 58 -6.38 -10.60 -4.39
CA ARG A 58 -7.42 -11.53 -3.94
C ARG A 58 -8.36 -11.93 -5.07
N ALA A 59 -8.82 -10.99 -5.87
CA ALA A 59 -9.68 -11.27 -7.03
C ALA A 59 -8.98 -12.22 -8.02
N LEU A 60 -7.69 -12.00 -8.30
CA LEU A 60 -6.87 -12.89 -9.12
C LEU A 60 -6.83 -14.31 -8.53
N LEU A 61 -6.57 -14.43 -7.23
CA LEU A 61 -6.57 -15.73 -6.57
C LEU A 61 -7.92 -16.42 -6.55
N GLU A 62 -8.99 -15.67 -6.36
CA GLU A 62 -10.35 -16.21 -6.45
C GLU A 62 -10.61 -16.76 -7.85
N GLY A 63 -10.16 -16.06 -8.90
CA GLY A 63 -10.16 -16.56 -10.27
C GLY A 63 -9.35 -17.85 -10.44
N MET A 64 -8.13 -17.91 -9.88
CA MET A 64 -7.30 -19.12 -9.89
C MET A 64 -7.95 -20.28 -9.14
N HIS A 65 -8.60 -20.02 -7.99
CA HIS A 65 -9.31 -21.02 -7.21
C HIS A 65 -10.55 -21.58 -7.91
N ALA A 66 -11.12 -20.84 -8.88
CA ALA A 66 -12.25 -21.29 -9.67
C ALA A 66 -11.85 -22.20 -10.85
N MET A 67 -10.56 -22.29 -11.17
CA MET A 67 -10.03 -23.08 -12.28
C MET A 67 -9.39 -24.40 -11.77
N PRO A 68 -9.39 -25.46 -12.59
CA PRO A 68 -8.59 -26.66 -12.31
C PRO A 68 -7.11 -26.30 -12.14
N ILE A 69 -6.43 -26.95 -11.20
CA ILE A 69 -5.03 -26.66 -10.87
C ILE A 69 -4.12 -26.78 -12.10
N GLU A 70 -4.39 -27.77 -12.95
CA GLU A 70 -3.62 -28.03 -14.16
C GLU A 70 -3.73 -26.87 -15.15
N GLU A 71 -4.93 -26.28 -15.26
CA GLU A 71 -5.17 -25.10 -16.10
C GLU A 71 -4.51 -23.86 -15.51
N VAL A 72 -4.52 -23.69 -14.18
CA VAL A 72 -3.79 -22.60 -13.52
C VAL A 72 -2.29 -22.71 -13.77
N TYR A 73 -1.71 -23.90 -13.63
CA TYR A 73 -0.29 -24.07 -13.90
C TYR A 73 0.04 -23.77 -15.36
N ALA A 74 -0.76 -24.30 -16.30
CA ALA A 74 -0.58 -24.10 -17.73
C ALA A 74 -0.72 -22.62 -18.16
N ALA A 75 -1.66 -21.89 -17.57
CA ALA A 75 -1.90 -20.48 -17.90
C ALA A 75 -0.85 -19.50 -17.33
N TYR A 76 -0.18 -19.85 -16.22
CA TYR A 76 0.69 -18.92 -15.49
C TYR A 76 2.16 -19.33 -15.42
N ASN A 77 2.55 -20.46 -16.01
CA ASN A 77 3.95 -20.87 -16.07
C ASN A 77 4.76 -19.99 -17.06
N GLU A 78 6.07 -20.19 -17.10
CA GLU A 78 6.96 -19.42 -17.99
C GLU A 78 6.89 -19.86 -19.46
N ASP A 79 6.23 -20.98 -19.78
CA ASP A 79 6.16 -21.55 -21.12
C ASP A 79 4.87 -21.11 -21.84
N PRO A 80 4.94 -20.19 -22.81
CA PRO A 80 3.75 -19.72 -23.51
C PRO A 80 3.10 -20.79 -24.40
N GLU A 81 3.76 -21.92 -24.66
CA GLU A 81 3.15 -23.02 -25.43
C GLU A 81 2.19 -23.88 -24.60
N ASP A 82 2.27 -23.80 -23.27
CA ASP A 82 1.40 -24.55 -22.35
C ASP A 82 0.03 -23.86 -22.16
N ASP A 83 -0.11 -22.58 -22.51
CA ASP A 83 -1.35 -21.81 -22.28
C ASP A 83 -2.54 -22.40 -23.08
N PRO A 84 -3.61 -22.87 -22.40
CA PRO A 84 -4.79 -23.40 -23.09
C PRO A 84 -5.59 -22.33 -23.84
N ASP A 85 -5.44 -21.05 -23.49
CA ASP A 85 -6.12 -19.93 -24.15
C ASP A 85 -5.17 -18.72 -24.32
N PRO A 86 -4.25 -18.76 -25.31
CA PRO A 86 -3.26 -17.71 -25.54
C PRO A 86 -3.87 -16.37 -25.99
N GLN A 87 -5.19 -16.31 -26.23
CA GLN A 87 -5.90 -15.07 -26.53
C GLN A 87 -6.42 -14.38 -25.27
N ARG A 88 -6.51 -15.10 -24.16
CA ARG A 88 -7.00 -14.57 -22.89
C ARG A 88 -5.87 -13.83 -22.18
N ASP A 89 -6.05 -12.53 -22.02
CA ASP A 89 -5.17 -11.74 -21.15
C ASP A 89 -5.60 -11.95 -19.69
N TYR A 90 -5.06 -12.99 -19.05
CA TYR A 90 -5.29 -13.31 -17.65
C TYR A 90 -4.94 -12.14 -16.70
N PHE A 91 -4.03 -11.25 -17.12
CA PHE A 91 -3.66 -10.03 -16.39
C PHE A 91 -4.43 -8.80 -16.86
N GLY A 92 -5.05 -8.86 -18.04
CA GLY A 92 -5.89 -7.81 -18.60
C GLY A 92 -7.16 -7.59 -17.78
N GLU A 93 -7.70 -8.64 -17.17
CA GLU A 93 -8.80 -8.53 -16.19
C GLU A 93 -8.35 -7.83 -14.88
N LEU A 94 -7.04 -7.74 -14.60
CA LEU A 94 -6.48 -6.94 -13.51
C LEU A 94 -6.20 -5.49 -13.89
N GLN A 95 -6.48 -5.06 -15.12
CA GLN A 95 -6.49 -3.64 -15.45
C GLN A 95 -7.69 -3.00 -14.77
N VAL A 96 -7.48 -2.65 -13.51
CA VAL A 96 -8.48 -1.94 -12.75
C VAL A 96 -8.59 -0.56 -13.37
N ASP A 97 -9.79 -0.24 -13.85
CA ASP A 97 -10.23 1.14 -14.11
C ASP A 97 -10.30 1.97 -12.81
N ASP A 98 -9.48 1.64 -11.81
CA ASP A 98 -9.37 2.41 -10.58
C ASP A 98 -8.40 3.55 -10.85
N PRO A 99 -8.89 4.79 -10.91
CA PRO A 99 -8.05 5.95 -11.17
C PRO A 99 -6.92 6.07 -10.14
N LEU A 100 -7.04 5.49 -8.94
CA LEU A 100 -5.98 5.53 -7.92
C LEU A 100 -4.74 4.70 -8.32
N LEU A 101 -4.91 3.57 -9.01
CA LEU A 101 -3.79 2.75 -9.51
C LEU A 101 -3.18 3.29 -10.82
N VAL A 102 -3.85 4.26 -11.46
CA VAL A 102 -3.37 4.93 -12.68
C VAL A 102 -2.57 6.21 -12.35
N ILE A 103 -2.58 6.68 -11.09
CA ILE A 103 -1.88 7.90 -10.65
C ILE A 103 -0.40 7.58 -10.36
N GLY A 104 0.32 7.22 -11.42
CA GLY A 104 1.73 6.83 -11.36
C GLY A 104 2.31 6.51 -12.73
N LYS A 105 2.17 7.45 -13.68
CA LYS A 105 2.60 7.35 -15.09
C LYS A 105 3.86 6.49 -15.37
N LYS A 106 3.67 5.25 -15.87
CA LYS A 106 4.20 4.72 -17.15
C LYS A 106 4.03 3.20 -17.31
N HIS A 107 3.92 2.45 -16.21
CA HIS A 107 3.78 0.99 -16.22
C HIS A 107 2.67 0.64 -15.23
N GLY A 108 1.71 -0.17 -15.65
CA GLY A 108 0.69 -0.69 -14.73
C GLY A 108 1.33 -1.58 -13.66
N PRO A 109 0.56 -2.04 -12.67
CA PRO A 109 1.05 -3.04 -11.73
C PRO A 109 1.60 -4.25 -12.48
N GLU A 110 2.81 -4.67 -12.13
CA GLU A 110 3.43 -5.89 -12.66
C GLU A 110 3.11 -7.03 -11.70
N VAL A 111 2.49 -8.09 -12.21
CA VAL A 111 2.18 -9.29 -11.44
C VAL A 111 3.11 -10.40 -11.90
N ALA A 112 3.90 -10.92 -10.97
CA ALA A 112 4.70 -12.11 -11.19
C ALA A 112 4.11 -13.28 -10.39
N VAL A 113 3.85 -14.38 -11.07
CA VAL A 113 3.49 -15.66 -10.44
C VAL A 113 4.75 -16.51 -10.40
N SER A 114 5.06 -17.06 -9.24
CA SER A 114 6.18 -17.99 -9.07
C SER A 114 5.73 -19.28 -8.43
N PHE A 115 6.26 -20.38 -8.97
CA PHE A 115 6.03 -21.75 -8.50
C PHE A 115 7.30 -22.27 -7.83
N PRO A 116 7.18 -23.20 -6.86
CA PRO A 116 8.34 -23.83 -6.27
C PRO A 116 8.98 -24.84 -7.24
N ASP A 117 10.28 -25.13 -7.07
CA ASP A 117 11.03 -26.05 -7.94
C ASP A 117 10.45 -27.48 -7.96
N ASP A 118 9.71 -27.87 -6.92
CA ASP A 118 9.08 -29.19 -6.75
C ASP A 118 7.62 -29.25 -7.23
N VAL A 119 7.21 -28.31 -8.10
CA VAL A 119 5.82 -28.18 -8.56
C VAL A 119 5.20 -29.48 -9.08
N ALA A 120 5.99 -30.33 -9.75
CA ALA A 120 5.51 -31.61 -10.28
C ALA A 120 5.06 -32.59 -9.19
N ASP A 121 5.81 -32.67 -8.08
CA ASP A 121 5.46 -33.52 -6.93
C ASP A 121 4.21 -32.97 -6.23
N GLN A 122 4.07 -31.65 -6.18
CA GLN A 122 2.92 -30.98 -5.56
C GLN A 122 1.64 -31.16 -6.38
N LEU A 123 1.75 -31.02 -7.71
CA LEU A 123 0.66 -31.30 -8.66
C LEU A 123 0.16 -32.75 -8.50
N ALA A 124 1.07 -33.72 -8.37
CA ALA A 124 0.70 -35.12 -8.11
C ALA A 124 -0.05 -35.30 -6.77
N ALA A 125 0.15 -34.40 -5.81
CA ALA A 125 -0.53 -34.36 -4.52
C ALA A 125 -1.81 -33.48 -4.52
N ASN A 126 -2.28 -33.01 -5.69
CA ASN A 126 -3.40 -32.08 -5.85
C ASN A 126 -3.25 -30.77 -5.05
N ALA A 127 -2.02 -30.29 -4.90
CA ALA A 127 -1.71 -29.04 -4.25
C ALA A 127 -0.78 -28.21 -5.13
N LEU A 128 -1.06 -26.93 -5.30
CA LEU A 128 -0.20 -26.03 -6.06
C LEU A 128 0.11 -24.79 -5.23
N PRO A 129 1.28 -24.74 -4.56
CA PRO A 129 1.74 -23.52 -3.92
C PRO A 129 2.07 -22.52 -5.00
N ILE A 130 1.54 -21.32 -4.82
CA ILE A 130 1.80 -20.19 -5.68
C ILE A 130 2.24 -19.03 -4.80
N THR A 131 3.24 -18.30 -5.28
CA THR A 131 3.62 -17.01 -4.71
C THR A 131 3.35 -15.94 -5.75
N LEU A 132 2.38 -15.09 -5.44
CA LEU A 132 2.07 -13.90 -6.21
C LEU A 132 2.88 -12.74 -5.68
N ARG A 133 3.56 -12.05 -6.58
CA ARG A 133 4.23 -10.79 -6.32
C ARG A 133 3.61 -9.72 -7.19
N LEU A 134 3.13 -8.67 -6.54
CA LEU A 134 2.62 -7.47 -7.19
C LEU A 134 3.63 -6.34 -6.95
N ASP A 135 4.22 -5.82 -8.01
CA ASP A 135 5.08 -4.64 -7.98
C ASP A 135 4.34 -3.45 -8.62
N TRP A 136 4.36 -2.28 -7.97
CA TRP A 136 3.73 -1.07 -8.50
C TRP A 136 4.48 0.20 -8.09
N GLU A 137 4.31 1.28 -8.85
CA GLU A 137 4.84 2.61 -8.51
C GLU A 137 3.73 3.42 -7.82
N GLY A 138 3.78 3.53 -6.48
CA GLY A 138 2.79 4.29 -5.70
C GLY A 138 3.19 5.76 -5.50
N ALA A 139 2.32 6.56 -4.87
CA ALA A 139 2.56 7.99 -4.59
C ALA A 139 3.84 8.28 -3.77
N THR A 140 4.37 7.27 -3.09
CA THR A 140 5.58 7.35 -2.25
C THR A 140 6.79 6.63 -2.84
N GLY A 141 6.69 6.13 -4.08
CA GLY A 141 7.75 5.40 -4.80
C GLY A 141 7.40 3.93 -5.05
N PRO A 142 8.39 3.11 -5.48
CA PRO A 142 8.20 1.70 -5.78
C PRO A 142 7.74 0.91 -4.55
N ARG A 143 6.72 0.07 -4.74
CA ARG A 143 6.13 -0.79 -3.71
C ARG A 143 5.98 -2.20 -4.25
N SER A 144 6.03 -3.17 -3.34
CA SER A 144 5.77 -4.56 -3.64
C SER A 144 4.93 -5.23 -2.56
N SER A 145 4.09 -6.17 -2.97
CA SER A 145 3.29 -7.01 -2.09
C SER A 145 3.47 -8.45 -2.53
N VAL A 146 3.78 -9.32 -1.58
CA VAL A 146 3.99 -10.75 -1.82
C VAL A 146 2.94 -11.52 -1.05
N MET A 147 2.23 -12.42 -1.73
CA MET A 147 1.25 -13.29 -1.13
C MET A 147 1.48 -14.73 -1.60
N SER A 148 1.68 -15.61 -0.63
CA SER A 148 1.81 -17.05 -0.88
C SER A 148 0.53 -17.76 -0.45
N THR A 149 0.01 -18.63 -1.30
CA THR A 149 -1.14 -19.49 -1.00
C THR A 149 -0.91 -20.88 -1.60
N VAL A 150 -1.75 -21.84 -1.22
CA VAL A 150 -1.75 -23.19 -1.80
C VAL A 150 -3.12 -23.42 -2.40
N LEU A 151 -3.17 -23.54 -3.73
CA LEU A 151 -4.38 -23.96 -4.43
C LEU A 151 -4.59 -25.45 -4.20
N ARG A 152 -5.83 -25.84 -3.97
CA ARG A 152 -6.26 -27.25 -3.86
C ARG A 152 -7.48 -27.42 -4.74
N ASN A 153 -7.51 -28.52 -5.49
CA ASN A 153 -8.65 -28.86 -6.33
C ASN A 153 -9.85 -29.13 -5.38
N PRO A 154 -11.03 -28.55 -5.61
CA PRO A 154 -12.23 -28.86 -4.82
C PRO A 154 -12.61 -30.35 -4.84
#